data_AF-A0A3C1K470-F1
#
_entry.id   AF-A0A3C1K470-F1
#
_cell.length_a   1.000
_cell.length_b   1.000
_cell.length_c   1.000
_cell.angle_alpha   90.00
_cell.angle_beta   90.00
_cell.angle_gamma   90.00
#
_symmetry.space_group_name_H-M   'P 1'
#
loop_
_entity.id
_entity.type
_entity.pdbx_description
1 polymer ?
#
loop_
_entity_poly.entity_id
_entity_poly.type
_entity_poly.pdbx_seq_one_letter_code
_entity_poly.pdbx_strand_id
1 'polypeptide(L)'
;MFKKMDTFYNFNLLTVFDGDLREIYFKDNEKCPKKITDIKYINRHIINGKEGFFRVHFVEKSIFEQISNCYDDIFISNNIMYSKLIDEFYISLWNNPKKVSILWESFVKDLNSKVYWIAKYDLKFTDINRFENIDYYYNKTECILYLNIDDYYDKDYVLKFLNETSEIINETKSLLLKHFRYTGNFLYDNNYLPF
;
A
#
# COMPACT_ATOMS: atom_id res chain seq x y z
N MET A 1 17.63 3.33 -17.21
CA MET A 1 17.60 3.72 -15.78
C MET A 1 16.48 2.94 -15.13
N PHE A 2 16.78 1.88 -14.37
CA PHE A 2 15.73 1.06 -13.74
C PHE A 2 15.02 1.89 -12.66
N LYS A 3 13.71 2.06 -12.78
CA LYS A 3 12.89 2.74 -11.77
C LYS A 3 13.00 1.92 -10.48
N LYS A 4 13.54 2.52 -9.43
CA LYS A 4 13.67 1.89 -8.11
C LYS A 4 12.25 1.54 -7.65
N MET A 5 11.92 0.26 -7.54
CA MET A 5 10.63 -0.18 -7.02
C MET A 5 10.54 0.21 -5.55
N ASP A 6 9.38 0.67 -5.11
CA ASP A 6 9.13 0.91 -3.69
C ASP A 6 9.36 -0.39 -2.94
N THR A 7 10.30 -0.35 -2.00
CA THR A 7 10.83 -1.54 -1.31
C THR A 7 10.60 -1.36 0.18
N PHE A 8 9.99 -2.37 0.80
CA PHE A 8 9.92 -2.48 2.25
C PHE A 8 11.15 -3.26 2.74
N TYR A 9 11.83 -2.73 3.75
CA TYR A 9 12.97 -3.39 4.37
C TYR A 9 12.62 -3.82 5.79
N ASN A 10 12.86 -5.10 6.09
CA ASN A 10 12.76 -5.64 7.44
C ASN A 10 14.17 -5.96 7.94
N PHE A 11 14.63 -5.20 8.94
CA PHE A 11 15.94 -5.39 9.54
C PHE A 11 15.82 -6.11 10.89
N ASN A 12 16.60 -7.17 11.05
CA ASN A 12 16.75 -7.89 12.31
C ASN A 12 18.20 -7.79 12.76
N LEU A 13 18.43 -7.31 13.98
CA LEU A 13 19.78 -7.22 14.53
C LEU A 13 20.06 -8.44 15.41
N LEU A 14 21.03 -9.25 15.00
CA LEU A 14 21.51 -10.40 15.75
C LEU A 14 22.88 -10.08 16.35
N THR A 15 22.97 -10.14 17.68
CA THR A 15 24.20 -9.96 18.44
C THR A 15 24.65 -11.31 18.99
N VAL A 16 25.83 -11.76 18.58
CA VAL A 16 26.39 -13.05 19.00
C VAL A 16 27.38 -12.83 20.14
N PHE A 17 27.20 -13.57 21.23
CA PHE A 17 28.08 -13.53 22.39
C PHE A 17 28.87 -14.83 22.52
N ASP A 18 30.19 -14.73 22.62
CA ASP A 18 31.10 -15.85 22.85
C ASP A 18 31.39 -15.99 24.34
N GLY A 19 30.39 -16.48 25.08
CA GLY A 19 30.43 -16.64 26.54
C GLY A 19 29.08 -17.08 27.10
N ASP A 20 28.99 -17.14 28.43
CA ASP A 20 27.75 -17.49 29.14
C ASP A 20 26.77 -16.31 29.15
N LEU A 21 25.55 -16.52 28.64
CA LEU A 21 24.43 -15.60 28.84
C LEU A 21 23.63 -16.00 30.09
N ARG A 22 23.39 -15.02 30.96
CA ARG A 22 22.61 -15.21 32.20
C ARG A 22 21.59 -14.11 32.38
N GLU A 23 20.38 -14.52 32.68
CA GLU A 23 19.30 -13.65 33.13
C GLU A 23 19.28 -13.61 34.65
N ILE A 24 19.24 -12.41 35.24
CA ILE A 24 19.25 -12.24 36.69
C ILE A 24 17.91 -11.68 37.12
N TYR A 25 17.17 -12.47 37.88
CA TYR A 25 15.98 -12.01 38.59
C TYR A 25 16.30 -11.75 40.06
N PHE A 26 15.63 -10.76 40.63
CA PHE A 26 15.66 -10.52 42.07
C PHE A 26 14.37 -11.02 42.68
N LYS A 27 14.48 -11.96 43.63
CA LYS A 27 13.34 -12.46 44.41
C LYS A 27 13.71 -12.33 45.88
N ASP A 28 12.90 -11.63 46.67
CA ASP A 28 13.13 -11.43 48.11
C ASP A 28 14.52 -10.85 48.43
N ASN A 29 15.01 -9.89 47.61
CA ASN A 29 16.37 -9.33 47.64
C ASN A 29 17.52 -10.31 47.34
N GLU A 30 17.24 -11.55 46.95
CA GLU A 30 18.25 -12.51 46.50
C GLU A 30 18.38 -12.53 44.98
N LYS A 31 19.62 -12.71 44.49
CA LYS A 31 19.92 -12.85 43.07
C LYS A 31 19.68 -14.30 42.64
N CYS A 32 18.78 -14.51 41.69
CA CYS A 32 18.51 -15.81 41.08
C CYS A 32 19.01 -15.82 39.62
N PRO A 33 20.29 -16.16 39.37
CA PRO A 33 20.81 -16.24 38.01
C PRO A 33 20.30 -17.49 37.29
N LYS A 34 19.77 -17.32 36.08
CA LYS A 34 19.34 -18.40 35.19
C LYS A 34 20.18 -18.35 33.91
N LYS A 35 20.76 -19.49 33.52
CA LYS A 35 21.42 -19.59 32.21
C LYS A 35 20.37 -19.53 31.09
N ILE A 36 20.65 -18.72 30.08
CA ILE A 36 19.80 -18.57 28.89
C ILE A 36 20.70 -18.65 27.65
N THR A 37 20.14 -19.07 26.53
CA THR A 37 20.87 -19.17 25.25
C THR A 37 20.55 -18.01 24.32
N ASP A 38 19.37 -17.41 24.46
CA ASP A 38 18.95 -16.23 23.72
C ASP A 38 18.06 -15.29 24.55
N ILE A 39 18.02 -14.02 24.14
CA ILE A 39 17.05 -13.04 24.63
C ILE A 39 16.74 -12.01 23.56
N LYS A 40 15.48 -11.59 23.48
CA LYS A 40 14.99 -10.58 22.53
C LYS A 40 14.51 -9.34 23.27
N TYR A 41 15.00 -8.19 22.85
CA TYR A 41 14.53 -6.89 23.31
C TYR A 41 13.92 -6.10 22.16
N ILE A 42 12.81 -5.42 22.44
CA ILE A 42 12.30 -4.37 21.57
C ILE A 42 12.81 -3.06 22.15
N ASN A 43 13.82 -2.49 21.50
CA ASN A 43 14.38 -1.21 21.91
C ASN A 43 13.77 -0.08 21.10
N ARG A 44 13.46 1.02 21.78
CA ARG A 44 13.04 2.27 21.18
C ARG A 44 14.30 3.04 20.76
N HIS A 45 14.41 3.39 19.49
CA HIS A 45 15.49 4.19 18.94
C HIS A 45 14.95 5.41 18.21
N ILE A 46 15.73 6.50 18.18
CA ILE A 46 15.43 7.67 17.36
C ILE A 46 16.49 7.71 16.25
N ILE A 47 16.08 7.52 15.00
CA ILE A 47 16.94 7.58 13.82
C ILE A 47 16.42 8.70 12.92
N ASN A 48 17.28 9.67 12.60
CA ASN A 48 16.93 10.85 11.78
C ASN A 48 15.66 11.59 12.27
N GLY A 49 15.53 11.76 13.58
CA GLY A 49 14.38 12.45 14.19
C GLY A 49 13.06 11.66 14.12
N LYS A 50 13.07 10.43 13.62
CA LYS A 50 11.92 9.52 13.63
C LYS A 50 12.13 8.45 14.68
N GLU A 51 11.10 8.22 15.47
CA GLU A 51 11.05 7.13 16.42
C GLU A 51 10.83 5.80 15.69
N GLY A 52 11.60 4.78 16.08
CA GLY A 52 11.48 3.43 15.56
C GLY A 52 11.71 2.41 16.67
N PHE A 53 11.10 1.24 16.51
CA PHE A 53 11.28 0.10 17.41
C PHE A 53 12.10 -0.96 16.69
N PHE A 54 13.20 -1.38 17.31
CA PHE A 54 14.11 -2.35 16.74
C PHE A 54 14.18 -3.57 17.64
N ARG A 55 14.04 -4.75 17.03
CA ARG A 55 14.25 -6.00 17.72
C ARG A 55 15.73 -6.32 17.74
N VAL A 56 16.32 -6.36 18.92
CA VAL A 56 17.69 -6.82 19.16
C VAL A 56 17.62 -8.22 19.74
N HIS A 57 18.26 -9.17 19.07
CA HIS A 57 18.33 -10.56 19.48
C HIS A 57 19.75 -10.88 19.92
N PHE A 58 19.95 -11.13 21.20
CA PHE A 58 21.22 -11.59 21.75
C PHE A 58 21.21 -13.11 21.80
N VAL A 59 22.27 -13.75 21.31
CA VAL A 59 22.38 -15.21 21.26
C VAL A 59 23.77 -15.67 21.68
N GLU A 60 23.84 -16.80 22.39
CA GLU A 60 25.10 -17.51 22.60
C GLU A 60 25.60 -18.05 21.25
N LYS A 61 26.93 -18.04 21.06
CA LYS A 61 27.57 -18.59 19.86
C LYS A 61 27.19 -20.04 19.59
N SER A 62 26.92 -20.82 20.63
CA SER A 62 26.53 -22.23 20.58
C SER A 62 25.26 -22.49 19.77
N ILE A 63 24.33 -21.53 19.72
CA ILE A 63 23.05 -21.65 19.01
C ILE A 63 22.97 -20.75 17.77
N PHE A 64 24.06 -20.06 17.42
CA PHE A 64 24.06 -19.08 16.32
C PHE A 64 23.57 -19.68 15.00
N GLU A 65 24.08 -20.85 14.61
CA GLU A 65 23.70 -21.51 13.36
C GLU A 65 22.21 -21.86 13.32
N GLN A 66 21.68 -22.39 14.42
CA GLN A 66 20.25 -22.66 14.57
C GLN A 66 19.42 -21.38 14.40
N ILE A 67 19.81 -20.28 15.05
CA ILE A 67 19.09 -19.01 14.96
C ILE A 67 19.20 -18.38 13.56
N SER A 68 20.36 -18.50 12.91
CA SER A 68 20.55 -18.04 11.54
C SER A 68 19.58 -18.74 10.59
N ASN A 69 19.47 -20.07 10.69
CA ASN A 69 18.52 -20.85 9.89
C ASN A 69 17.07 -20.43 10.16
N CYS A 70 16.71 -20.15 11.42
CA CYS A 70 15.39 -19.60 11.73
C CYS A 70 15.12 -18.24 11.07
N TYR A 71 16.12 -17.38 10.89
CA TYR A 71 15.95 -16.11 10.17
C TYR A 71 15.74 -16.31 8.68
N ASP A 72 16.38 -17.30 8.08
CA ASP A 72 16.14 -17.67 6.68
C ASP A 72 14.69 -18.16 6.49
N ASP A 73 14.21 -19.00 7.41
CA ASP A 73 12.80 -19.46 7.41
C ASP A 73 11.82 -18.29 7.57
N ILE A 74 12.11 -17.36 8.49
CA ILE A 74 11.31 -16.14 8.69
C ILE A 74 11.32 -15.28 7.43
N PHE A 75 12.46 -15.13 6.76
CA PHE A 75 12.56 -14.38 5.52
C PHE A 75 11.69 -14.99 4.42
N ILE A 76 11.77 -16.31 4.21
CA ILE A 76 10.93 -17.03 3.25
C ILE A 76 9.45 -16.86 3.59
N SER A 77 9.08 -17.07 4.86
CA SER A 77 7.71 -16.92 5.35
C SER A 77 7.17 -15.51 5.14
N ASN A 78 7.97 -14.49 5.45
CA ASN A 78 7.61 -13.08 5.24
C ASN A 78 7.38 -12.76 3.76
N ASN A 79 8.23 -13.25 2.86
CA ASN A 79 8.03 -13.02 1.42
C ASN A 79 6.71 -13.60 0.92
N ILE A 80 6.37 -14.82 1.36
CA ILE A 80 5.09 -15.47 1.03
C ILE A 80 3.92 -14.67 1.63
N MET A 81 4.01 -14.34 2.92
CA MET A 81 2.95 -13.65 3.66
C MET A 81 2.69 -12.24 3.11
N TYR A 82 3.73 -11.44 2.88
CA TYR A 82 3.58 -10.08 2.37
C TYR A 82 3.01 -10.08 0.94
N SER A 83 3.45 -10.99 0.08
CA SER A 83 2.89 -11.14 -1.27
C SER A 83 1.39 -11.44 -1.19
N LYS A 84 1.00 -12.38 -0.32
CA LYS A 84 -0.40 -12.72 -0.09
C LYS A 84 -1.21 -11.54 0.45
N LEU A 85 -0.67 -10.78 1.40
CA LEU A 85 -1.34 -9.60 1.95
C LEU A 85 -1.56 -8.51 0.90
N ILE A 86 -0.61 -8.32 -0.01
CA ILE A 86 -0.75 -7.40 -1.15
C ILE A 86 -1.89 -7.87 -2.05
N ASP A 87 -1.94 -9.15 -2.39
CA ASP A 87 -3.00 -9.67 -3.25
C ASP A 87 -4.38 -9.60 -2.58
N GLU A 88 -4.47 -9.95 -1.29
CA GLU A 88 -5.70 -9.80 -0.48
C GLU A 88 -6.15 -8.34 -0.37
N PHE A 89 -5.21 -7.40 -0.31
CA PHE A 89 -5.50 -5.97 -0.35
C PHE A 89 -6.27 -5.60 -1.62
N TYR A 90 -5.78 -6.02 -2.80
CA TYR A 90 -6.40 -5.69 -4.09
C TYR A 90 -7.69 -6.49 -4.35
N ILE A 91 -7.76 -7.77 -3.98
CA ILE A 91 -8.97 -8.61 -4.16
C ILE A 91 -10.20 -7.99 -3.47
N SER A 92 -10.00 -7.41 -2.28
CA SER A 92 -11.07 -6.84 -1.46
C SER A 92 -11.14 -5.32 -1.51
N LEU A 93 -10.40 -4.68 -2.42
CA LEU A 93 -10.22 -3.23 -2.50
C LEU A 93 -11.56 -2.50 -2.53
N TRP A 94 -12.41 -2.81 -3.52
CA TRP A 94 -13.70 -2.14 -3.74
C TRP A 94 -14.76 -2.46 -2.67
N ASN A 95 -14.51 -3.45 -1.80
CA ASN A 95 -15.38 -3.79 -0.68
C ASN A 95 -15.05 -2.99 0.60
N ASN A 96 -13.96 -2.22 0.59
CA ASN A 96 -13.50 -1.50 1.77
C ASN A 96 -13.08 -0.07 1.41
N PRO A 97 -13.94 0.93 1.69
CA PRO A 97 -13.66 2.33 1.36
C PRO A 97 -12.33 2.85 1.93
N LYS A 98 -11.92 2.36 3.12
CA LYS A 98 -10.64 2.74 3.72
C LYS A 98 -9.43 2.24 2.93
N LYS A 99 -9.55 1.12 2.21
CA LYS A 99 -8.47 0.64 1.34
C LYS A 99 -8.37 1.48 0.07
N VAL A 100 -9.51 1.82 -0.52
CA VAL A 100 -9.55 2.68 -1.71
C VAL A 100 -8.98 4.05 -1.40
N SER A 101 -9.36 4.64 -0.25
CA SER A 101 -8.91 5.99 0.14
C SER A 101 -7.39 6.13 0.27
N ILE A 102 -6.66 5.04 0.53
CA ILE A 102 -5.18 5.04 0.60
C ILE A 102 -4.56 5.41 -0.76
N LEU A 103 -5.21 5.02 -1.86
CA LEU A 103 -4.70 5.15 -3.22
C LEU A 103 -5.46 6.22 -4.02
N TRP A 104 -6.68 6.56 -3.58
CA TRP A 104 -7.61 7.42 -4.30
C TRP A 104 -7.02 8.80 -4.64
N GLU A 105 -6.39 9.47 -3.69
CA GLU A 105 -5.81 10.81 -3.91
C GLU A 105 -4.76 10.80 -5.03
N SER A 106 -3.88 9.80 -5.03
CA SER A 106 -2.85 9.66 -6.06
C SER A 106 -3.44 9.31 -7.43
N PHE A 107 -4.50 8.51 -7.47
CA PHE A 107 -5.23 8.19 -8.69
C PHE A 107 -5.93 9.43 -9.27
N VAL A 108 -6.72 10.13 -8.46
CA VAL A 108 -7.47 11.32 -8.88
C VAL A 108 -6.52 12.39 -9.41
N LYS A 109 -5.38 12.62 -8.75
CA LYS A 109 -4.36 13.56 -9.22
C LYS A 109 -3.81 13.22 -10.62
N ASP A 110 -3.47 11.95 -10.85
CA ASP A 110 -2.98 11.48 -12.14
C ASP A 110 -4.10 11.58 -13.20
N LEU A 111 -5.31 11.10 -12.87
CA LEU A 111 -6.48 11.10 -13.76
C LEU A 111 -6.82 12.51 -14.22
N ASN A 112 -6.98 13.43 -13.27
CA ASN A 112 -7.29 14.84 -13.55
C ASN A 112 -6.27 15.46 -14.50
N SER A 113 -4.99 15.24 -14.22
CA SER A 113 -3.91 15.84 -15.01
C SER A 113 -3.92 15.29 -16.44
N LYS A 114 -4.12 13.98 -16.59
CA LYS A 114 -4.05 13.28 -17.87
C LYS A 114 -5.29 13.51 -18.74
N VAL A 115 -6.48 13.30 -18.19
CA VAL A 115 -7.75 13.48 -18.91
C VAL A 115 -7.90 14.92 -19.37
N TYR A 116 -7.62 15.90 -18.50
CA TYR A 116 -7.65 17.31 -18.87
C TYR A 116 -6.68 17.63 -20.00
N TRP A 117 -5.46 17.08 -19.96
CA TRP A 117 -4.46 17.35 -20.98
C TRP A 117 -4.86 16.78 -22.35
N ILE A 118 -5.26 15.51 -22.39
CA ILE A 118 -5.71 14.83 -23.61
C ILE A 118 -6.92 15.59 -24.20
N ALA A 119 -7.93 15.84 -23.38
CA ALA A 119 -9.16 16.45 -23.86
C ALA A 119 -8.92 17.89 -24.38
N LYS A 120 -8.17 18.72 -23.64
CA LYS A 120 -7.99 20.13 -23.98
C LYS A 120 -6.99 20.37 -25.10
N TYR A 121 -5.87 19.64 -25.10
CA TYR A 121 -4.75 19.93 -26.01
C TYR A 121 -4.69 18.98 -27.20
N ASP A 122 -4.91 17.68 -27.01
CA ASP A 122 -4.85 16.73 -28.12
C ASP A 122 -6.16 16.77 -28.93
N LEU A 123 -7.28 16.72 -28.23
CA LEU A 123 -8.61 16.62 -28.83
C LEU A 123 -9.31 17.97 -29.01
N LYS A 124 -8.72 19.05 -28.49
CA LYS A 124 -9.24 20.43 -28.58
C LYS A 124 -10.68 20.57 -28.06
N PHE A 125 -11.08 19.73 -27.13
CA PHE A 125 -12.37 19.80 -26.47
C PHE A 125 -12.32 20.90 -25.40
N THR A 126 -12.96 22.04 -25.68
CA THR A 126 -12.83 23.27 -24.86
C THR A 126 -13.71 23.28 -23.61
N ASP A 127 -14.72 22.42 -23.57
CA ASP A 127 -15.74 22.42 -22.51
C ASP A 127 -15.38 21.55 -21.31
N ILE A 128 -14.10 21.17 -21.19
CA ILE A 128 -13.57 20.42 -20.06
C ILE A 128 -12.60 21.28 -19.24
N ASN A 129 -12.83 21.31 -17.94
CA ASN A 129 -11.88 21.76 -16.92
C ASN A 129 -11.40 20.54 -16.12
N ARG A 130 -10.53 20.80 -15.15
CA ARG A 130 -10.17 19.76 -14.19
C ARG A 130 -11.38 19.44 -13.31
N PHE A 131 -11.52 18.19 -12.91
CA PHE A 131 -12.55 17.75 -11.99
C PHE A 131 -12.16 18.22 -10.58
N GLU A 132 -13.08 18.92 -9.90
CA GLU A 132 -12.86 19.40 -8.53
C GLU A 132 -12.89 18.25 -7.54
N ASN A 133 -13.94 17.42 -7.63
CA ASN A 133 -14.01 16.13 -6.95
C ASN A 133 -14.30 15.02 -7.94
N ILE A 134 -13.76 13.84 -7.61
CA ILE A 134 -14.06 12.58 -8.28
C ILE A 134 -14.33 11.58 -7.17
N ASP A 135 -15.55 11.08 -7.14
CA ASP A 135 -15.97 9.99 -6.27
C ASP A 135 -16.10 8.70 -7.08
N TYR A 136 -16.39 7.60 -6.38
CA TYR A 136 -16.58 6.32 -7.05
C TYR A 136 -17.71 5.51 -6.43
N TYR A 137 -18.30 4.67 -7.27
CA TYR A 137 -19.25 3.64 -6.87
C TYR A 137 -18.95 2.35 -7.62
N TYR A 138 -18.79 1.24 -6.90
CA TYR A 138 -18.58 -0.06 -7.53
C TYR A 138 -19.87 -0.87 -7.51
N ASN A 139 -20.50 -1.05 -8.67
CA ASN A 139 -21.66 -1.90 -8.82
C ASN A 139 -21.22 -3.37 -8.89
N LYS A 140 -21.50 -4.13 -7.82
CA LYS A 140 -21.14 -5.54 -7.71
C LYS A 140 -21.93 -6.45 -8.65
N THR A 141 -23.16 -6.06 -9.01
CA THR A 141 -24.04 -6.86 -9.86
C THR A 141 -23.60 -6.79 -11.31
N GLU A 142 -23.25 -5.58 -11.77
CA GLU A 142 -22.80 -5.33 -13.14
C GLU A 142 -21.28 -5.48 -13.31
N CYS A 143 -20.53 -5.54 -12.20
CA CYS A 143 -19.08 -5.49 -12.17
C CYS A 143 -18.50 -4.25 -12.86
N ILE A 144 -19.17 -3.10 -12.69
CA ILE A 144 -18.79 -1.81 -13.27
C ILE A 144 -18.36 -0.84 -12.16
N LEU A 145 -17.22 -0.19 -12.38
CA LEU A 145 -16.77 0.95 -11.58
C LEU A 145 -17.30 2.27 -12.17
N TYR A 146 -18.13 2.97 -11.43
CA TYR A 146 -18.59 4.31 -11.78
C TYR A 146 -17.63 5.33 -11.19
N LEU A 147 -17.13 6.24 -12.03
CA LEU A 147 -16.31 7.39 -11.66
C LEU A 147 -17.21 8.63 -11.70
N ASN A 148 -17.64 9.07 -10.53
CA ASN A 148 -18.57 10.17 -10.37
C ASN A 148 -17.77 11.48 -10.41
N ILE A 149 -17.97 12.29 -11.43
CA ILE A 149 -17.30 13.59 -11.55
C ILE A 149 -18.27 14.70 -11.14
N ASP A 150 -17.78 15.66 -10.34
CA ASP A 150 -18.62 16.72 -9.80
C ASP A 150 -19.28 17.63 -10.86
N ASP A 151 -20.43 18.15 -10.44
CA ASP A 151 -21.61 18.68 -11.12
C ASP A 151 -21.43 19.92 -12.02
N TYR A 152 -20.21 20.37 -12.31
CA TYR A 152 -20.00 21.50 -13.23
C TYR A 152 -20.19 21.12 -14.71
N TYR A 153 -20.36 19.83 -14.99
CA TYR A 153 -20.66 19.29 -16.31
C TYR A 153 -22.04 18.62 -16.31
N ASP A 154 -23.07 19.39 -15.98
CA ASP A 154 -24.48 19.05 -16.25
C ASP A 154 -24.78 19.07 -17.77
N LYS A 155 -23.96 18.31 -18.50
CA LYS A 155 -23.85 18.32 -19.94
C LYS A 155 -23.56 16.90 -20.37
N ASP A 156 -24.63 16.16 -20.71
CA ASP A 156 -24.57 14.78 -21.22
C ASP A 156 -23.48 14.58 -22.29
N TYR A 157 -23.17 15.62 -23.07
CA TYR A 157 -22.13 15.53 -24.09
C TYR A 157 -20.71 15.41 -23.52
N VAL A 158 -20.43 15.92 -22.30
CA VAL A 158 -19.13 15.74 -21.64
C VAL A 158 -18.98 14.30 -21.18
N LEU A 159 -20.00 13.74 -20.51
CA LEU A 159 -20.00 12.33 -20.14
C LEU A 159 -19.91 11.43 -21.37
N LYS A 160 -20.66 11.74 -22.42
CA LYS A 160 -20.57 11.05 -23.71
C LYS A 160 -19.15 11.12 -24.27
N PHE A 161 -18.54 12.30 -24.28
CA PHE A 161 -17.17 12.48 -24.72
C PHE A 161 -16.19 11.63 -23.89
N LEU A 162 -16.30 11.63 -22.57
CA LEU A 162 -15.42 10.83 -21.69
C LEU A 162 -15.60 9.32 -21.88
N ASN A 163 -16.84 8.85 -22.11
CA ASN A 163 -17.19 7.44 -22.26
C ASN A 163 -17.06 6.90 -23.70
N GLU A 164 -16.94 7.76 -24.71
CA GLU A 164 -16.80 7.35 -26.12
C GLU A 164 -15.40 7.62 -26.70
N THR A 165 -14.58 8.45 -26.03
CA THR A 165 -13.23 8.79 -26.51
C THR A 165 -12.20 7.72 -26.13
N SER A 166 -11.70 7.01 -27.14
CA SER A 166 -10.80 5.86 -26.96
C SER A 166 -9.51 6.19 -26.18
N GLU A 167 -8.94 7.37 -26.39
CA GLU A 167 -7.71 7.85 -25.78
C GLU A 167 -7.90 8.08 -24.27
N ILE A 168 -9.01 8.71 -23.89
CA ILE A 168 -9.38 8.94 -22.50
C ILE A 168 -9.70 7.61 -21.81
N ILE A 169 -10.44 6.73 -22.49
CA ILE A 169 -10.77 5.40 -21.96
C ILE A 169 -9.49 4.60 -21.69
N ASN A 170 -8.56 4.56 -22.65
CA ASN A 170 -7.32 3.80 -22.54
C ASN A 170 -6.41 4.37 -21.44
N GLU A 171 -6.30 5.69 -21.32
CA GLU A 171 -5.53 6.32 -20.26
C GLU A 171 -6.17 6.04 -18.89
N THR A 172 -7.49 6.11 -18.78
CA THR A 172 -8.21 5.77 -17.53
C THR A 172 -8.00 4.31 -17.15
N LYS A 173 -8.08 3.37 -18.09
CA LYS A 173 -7.74 1.94 -17.86
C LYS A 173 -6.30 1.76 -17.37
N SER A 174 -5.36 2.45 -18.01
CA SER A 174 -3.95 2.42 -17.62
C SER A 174 -3.74 2.90 -16.18
N LEU A 175 -4.41 3.98 -15.79
CA LEU A 175 -4.36 4.52 -14.44
C LEU A 175 -5.04 3.61 -13.41
N LEU A 176 -6.21 3.05 -13.73
CA LEU A 176 -6.91 2.07 -12.88
C LEU A 176 -6.07 0.81 -12.68
N LEU A 177 -5.40 0.32 -13.72
CA LEU A 177 -4.48 -0.82 -13.63
C LEU A 177 -3.26 -0.47 -12.77
N LYS A 178 -2.66 0.71 -12.98
CA LYS A 178 -1.47 1.17 -12.24
C LYS A 178 -1.75 1.31 -10.75
N HIS A 179 -2.84 1.97 -10.38
CA HIS A 179 -3.13 2.33 -8.98
C HIS A 179 -3.88 1.21 -8.26
N PHE A 180 -4.85 0.56 -8.91
CA PHE A 180 -5.76 -0.36 -8.25
C PHE A 180 -5.66 -1.81 -8.75
N ARG A 181 -4.76 -2.11 -9.69
CA ARG A 181 -4.72 -3.40 -10.41
C ARG A 181 -6.06 -3.78 -11.03
N TYR A 182 -6.89 -2.79 -11.35
CA TYR A 182 -8.25 -3.00 -11.82
C TYR A 182 -8.29 -3.16 -13.34
N THR A 183 -8.90 -4.25 -13.80
CA THR A 183 -9.03 -4.62 -15.23
C THR A 183 -10.49 -4.69 -15.69
N GLY A 184 -11.44 -4.41 -14.80
CA GLY A 184 -12.87 -4.44 -15.11
C GLY A 184 -13.35 -3.25 -15.93
N ASN A 185 -14.65 -3.23 -16.19
CA ASN A 185 -15.29 -2.13 -16.92
C ASN A 185 -15.50 -0.93 -15.98
N PHE A 186 -15.39 0.27 -16.53
CA PHE A 186 -15.70 1.49 -15.80
C PHE A 186 -16.51 2.43 -16.69
N LEU A 187 -17.23 3.36 -16.06
CA LEU A 187 -17.97 4.43 -16.71
C LEU A 187 -17.80 5.73 -15.93
N TYR A 188 -17.68 6.84 -16.64
CA TYR A 188 -17.88 8.16 -16.06
C TYR A 188 -19.37 8.40 -15.88
N ASP A 189 -19.75 8.93 -14.72
CA ASP A 189 -21.12 9.27 -14.38
C ASP A 189 -21.15 10.61 -13.64
N ASN A 190 -22.31 11.27 -13.62
CA ASN A 190 -22.61 12.45 -12.83
C ASN A 190 -23.77 12.22 -11.86
N ASN A 191 -24.33 11.00 -11.79
CA ASN A 191 -25.30 10.64 -10.77
C ASN A 191 -24.63 10.59 -9.40
N TYR A 192 -24.47 11.77 -8.82
CA TYR A 192 -24.19 11.92 -7.41
C TYR A 192 -25.38 11.33 -6.66
N LEU A 193 -25.21 10.16 -6.04
CA LEU A 193 -26.13 9.68 -5.02
C LEU A 193 -25.70 10.37 -3.72
N PRO A 194 -26.40 11.44 -3.28
CA PRO A 194 -26.13 12.01 -1.97
C PRO A 194 -26.43 10.94 -0.93
N PHE A 195 -25.43 10.61 -0.13
CA PHE A 195 -25.65 9.84 1.09
C PHE A 195 -26.48 10.66 2.08
#